data_AF-A0A218YZ40-F1
#
_entry.id   AF-A0A218YZ40-F1
#
_cell.length_a   1.000
_cell.length_b   1.000
_cell.length_c   1.000
_cell.angle_alpha   90.00
_cell.angle_beta   90.00
_cell.angle_gamma   90.00
#
_symmetry.space_group_name_H-M   'P 1'
#
loop_
_entity.id
_entity.type
_entity.pdbx_description
1 polymer ?
#
loop_
_entity_poly.entity_id
_entity_poly.type
_entity_poly.pdbx_seq_one_letter_code
_entity_poly.pdbx_strand_id
1 'polypeptide(L)'
;MVHKLGHYGYSTSSFDADASYYLDNFNLAPSDILYDPDMPDLDVLVFLHIDLGAAYSDHHTFFMQRAPPGKETAMHHCSFEVADFDTQLLGHQWLAAKGYESIWGVGRHILGSQIFDYWRDPSGFIAEHYADGDVVNQDTPVSRQEAGPNSLSVWGPPVPAEFGGTGHQGSTGSLN
;
A
#
# COMPACT_ATOMS: atom_id res chain seq x y z
N MET A 1 9.04 8.89 -16.14
CA MET A 1 7.78 8.75 -16.90
C MET A 1 6.91 7.78 -16.11
N VAL A 2 5.60 8.01 -16.04
CA VAL A 2 4.67 7.04 -15.44
C VAL A 2 4.23 6.04 -16.52
N HIS A 3 4.29 4.76 -16.22
CA HIS A 3 4.01 3.68 -17.16
C HIS A 3 2.59 3.15 -17.06
N LYS A 4 2.13 2.86 -15.84
CA LYS A 4 0.81 2.27 -15.56
C LYS A 4 0.32 2.65 -14.17
N LEU A 5 -0.98 2.47 -13.95
CA LEU A 5 -1.54 2.28 -12.61
C LEU A 5 -1.06 0.89 -12.11
N GLY A 6 -0.41 0.85 -10.96
CA GLY A 6 0.03 -0.41 -10.34
C GLY A 6 -1.09 -1.02 -9.52
N HIS A 7 -1.41 -0.37 -8.41
CA HIS A 7 -2.43 -0.83 -7.49
C HIS A 7 -3.30 0.28 -6.91
N TYR A 8 -4.44 -0.16 -6.41
CA TYR A 8 -5.35 0.62 -5.59
C TYR A 8 -5.56 -0.10 -4.27
N GLY A 9 -5.65 0.64 -3.18
CA GLY A 9 -6.12 0.03 -1.94
C GLY A 9 -6.89 0.97 -1.04
N TYR A 10 -7.59 0.34 -0.11
CA TYR A 10 -8.52 1.02 0.77
C TYR A 10 -8.65 0.28 2.10
N SER A 11 -9.00 1.05 3.12
CA SER A 11 -9.38 0.53 4.43
C SER A 11 -10.88 0.30 4.46
N THR A 12 -11.33 -0.84 5.01
CA THR A 12 -12.74 -1.23 5.03
C THR A 12 -13.22 -1.65 6.40
N SER A 13 -14.42 -1.20 6.76
CA SER A 13 -15.11 -1.62 7.99
C SER A 13 -15.75 -3.01 7.87
N SER A 14 -15.75 -3.60 6.67
CA SER A 14 -16.36 -4.89 6.33
C SER A 14 -15.34 -5.87 5.73
N PHE A 15 -14.09 -5.84 6.23
CA PHE A 15 -12.94 -6.56 5.68
C PHE A 15 -13.20 -8.00 5.25
N ASP A 16 -13.77 -8.84 6.13
CA ASP A 16 -13.95 -10.27 5.81
C ASP A 16 -14.96 -10.49 4.68
N ALA A 17 -16.02 -9.67 4.65
CA ALA A 17 -17.04 -9.72 3.61
C ALA A 17 -16.50 -9.20 2.28
N ASP A 18 -15.75 -8.09 2.30
CA ASP A 18 -15.11 -7.53 1.11
C ASP A 18 -14.07 -8.52 0.55
N ALA A 19 -13.20 -9.07 1.40
CA ALA A 19 -12.18 -10.04 0.99
C ALA A 19 -12.80 -11.29 0.34
N SER A 20 -13.80 -11.90 0.97
CA SER A 20 -14.54 -13.02 0.38
C SER A 20 -15.18 -12.61 -0.95
N TYR A 21 -15.85 -11.45 -1.02
CA TYR A 21 -16.45 -10.98 -2.25
C TYR A 21 -15.44 -10.86 -3.40
N TYR A 22 -14.29 -10.24 -3.17
CA TYR A 22 -13.27 -10.08 -4.22
C TYR A 22 -12.63 -11.41 -4.62
N LEU A 23 -12.33 -12.28 -3.67
CA LEU A 23 -11.71 -13.59 -3.93
C LEU A 23 -12.68 -14.56 -4.64
N ASP A 24 -13.97 -14.49 -4.33
CA ASP A 24 -14.97 -15.43 -4.87
C ASP A 24 -15.51 -15.00 -6.25
N ASN A 25 -15.46 -13.69 -6.57
CA ASN A 25 -16.13 -13.13 -7.76
C ASN A 25 -15.17 -12.58 -8.82
N PHE A 26 -13.89 -12.41 -8.50
CA PHE A 26 -12.88 -11.89 -9.41
C PHE A 26 -11.68 -12.83 -9.46
N ASN A 27 -10.89 -12.74 -10.54
CA ASN A 27 -9.62 -13.45 -10.65
C ASN A 27 -8.54 -12.77 -9.80
N LEU A 28 -8.79 -12.60 -8.50
CA LEU A 28 -7.85 -12.07 -7.54
C LEU A 28 -7.41 -13.17 -6.59
N ALA A 29 -6.11 -13.26 -6.34
CA ALA A 29 -5.52 -14.23 -5.42
C ALA A 29 -4.56 -13.53 -4.45
N PRO A 30 -4.44 -14.00 -3.20
CA PRO A 30 -3.53 -13.40 -2.23
C PRO A 30 -2.08 -13.68 -2.58
N SER A 31 -1.25 -12.65 -2.45
CA SER A 31 0.21 -12.76 -2.48
C SER A 31 0.78 -12.72 -1.07
N ASP A 32 0.30 -11.77 -0.27
CA ASP A 32 0.65 -11.61 1.14
C ASP A 32 -0.60 -11.35 2.01
N ILE A 33 -0.60 -11.90 3.21
CA ILE A 33 -1.60 -11.66 4.27
C ILE A 33 -0.88 -11.25 5.55
N LEU A 34 -1.36 -10.19 6.19
CA LEU A 34 -0.90 -9.76 7.50
C LEU A 34 -1.99 -9.98 8.55
N TYR A 35 -1.61 -10.53 9.70
CA TYR A 35 -2.51 -10.79 10.82
C TYR A 35 -2.15 -9.96 12.06
N ASP A 36 -3.13 -9.76 12.93
CA ASP A 36 -2.96 -9.06 14.20
C ASP A 36 -2.06 -9.87 15.17
N PRO A 37 -0.99 -9.29 15.73
CA PRO A 37 -0.05 -10.01 16.60
C PRO A 37 -0.70 -10.58 17.87
N ASP A 38 -1.70 -9.90 18.41
CA ASP A 38 -2.42 -10.31 19.62
C ASP A 38 -3.61 -11.23 19.30
N MET A 39 -4.08 -11.21 18.05
CA MET A 39 -5.17 -12.06 17.53
C MET A 39 -4.75 -12.76 16.22
N PRO A 40 -3.94 -13.84 16.27
CA PRO A 40 -3.35 -14.45 15.08
C PRO A 40 -4.33 -15.02 14.04
N ASP A 41 -5.59 -15.21 14.39
CA ASP A 41 -6.67 -15.63 13.49
C ASP A 41 -7.35 -14.43 12.78
N LEU A 42 -7.01 -13.19 13.15
CA LEU A 42 -7.57 -11.98 12.60
C LEU A 42 -6.64 -11.40 11.53
N ASP A 43 -7.01 -11.59 10.26
CA ASP A 43 -6.34 -10.91 9.14
C ASP A 43 -6.70 -9.42 9.14
N VAL A 44 -5.69 -8.57 8.96
CA VAL A 44 -5.80 -7.10 9.03
C VAL A 44 -5.36 -6.39 7.75
N LEU A 45 -4.62 -7.05 6.86
CA LEU A 45 -4.23 -6.51 5.55
C LEU A 45 -4.00 -7.67 4.59
N VAL A 46 -4.45 -7.52 3.35
CA VAL A 46 -4.23 -8.50 2.27
C VAL A 46 -3.83 -7.81 0.98
N PHE A 47 -2.81 -8.35 0.33
CA PHE A 47 -2.33 -7.93 -0.99
C PHE A 47 -2.77 -8.95 -2.04
N LEU A 48 -3.45 -8.49 -3.08
CA LEU A 48 -4.09 -9.33 -4.09
C LEU A 48 -3.51 -9.06 -5.50
N HIS A 49 -2.99 -10.10 -6.14
CA HIS A 49 -2.60 -10.09 -7.55
C HIS A 49 -3.74 -10.59 -8.45
N ILE A 50 -3.64 -10.32 -9.76
CA ILE A 50 -4.54 -10.93 -10.74
C ILE A 50 -4.04 -12.34 -11.04
N ASP A 51 -4.88 -13.35 -10.80
CA ASP A 51 -4.56 -14.72 -11.16
C ASP A 51 -4.65 -14.93 -12.68
N LEU A 52 -3.47 -15.05 -13.30
CA LEU A 52 -3.29 -15.35 -14.72
C LEU A 52 -2.81 -16.81 -14.94
N GLY A 53 -2.95 -17.68 -13.93
CA GLY A 53 -2.44 -19.04 -13.91
C GLY A 53 -0.90 -19.06 -13.87
N ALA A 54 -0.28 -19.65 -14.90
CA ALA A 54 1.18 -19.78 -14.96
C ALA A 54 1.90 -18.47 -15.36
N ALA A 55 1.18 -17.51 -15.95
CA ALA A 55 1.76 -16.22 -16.33
C ALA A 55 1.95 -15.33 -15.10
N TYR A 56 3.04 -14.57 -15.08
CA TYR A 56 3.33 -13.64 -14.00
C TYR A 56 2.48 -12.37 -14.09
N SER A 57 1.98 -11.92 -12.95
CA SER A 57 1.34 -10.61 -12.75
C SER A 57 2.04 -9.84 -11.63
N ASP A 58 1.78 -8.53 -11.52
CA ASP A 58 2.33 -7.72 -10.43
C ASP A 58 1.95 -8.32 -9.07
N HIS A 59 2.86 -8.24 -8.09
CA HIS A 59 2.64 -8.74 -6.74
C HIS A 59 1.28 -8.37 -6.16
N HIS A 60 0.79 -7.18 -6.47
CA HIS A 60 -0.59 -6.82 -6.22
C HIS A 60 -1.05 -5.76 -7.23
N THR A 61 -2.35 -5.82 -7.54
CA THR A 61 -3.07 -4.71 -8.18
C THR A 61 -4.12 -4.12 -7.22
N PHE A 62 -4.40 -4.82 -6.12
CA PHE A 62 -5.41 -4.44 -5.16
C PHE A 62 -4.98 -4.84 -3.76
N PHE A 63 -5.23 -3.99 -2.77
CA PHE A 63 -5.08 -4.39 -1.37
C PHE A 63 -6.22 -3.84 -0.51
N MET A 64 -6.51 -4.55 0.57
CA MET A 64 -7.51 -4.17 1.56
C MET A 64 -6.87 -4.14 2.93
N GLN A 65 -7.16 -3.10 3.71
CA GLN A 65 -6.80 -3.04 5.13
C GLN A 65 -8.07 -3.06 5.98
N ARG A 66 -8.06 -3.77 7.11
CA ARG A 66 -9.14 -3.69 8.08
C ARG A 66 -9.14 -2.31 8.71
N ALA A 67 -10.28 -1.61 8.62
CA ALA A 67 -10.43 -0.32 9.27
C ALA A 67 -10.44 -0.50 10.80
N PRO A 68 -9.85 0.44 11.57
CA PRO A 68 -9.95 0.42 13.02
C PRO A 68 -11.42 0.42 13.48
N PRO A 69 -11.74 -0.15 14.66
CA PRO A 69 -13.10 -0.16 15.17
C PRO A 69 -13.75 1.23 15.17
N GLY A 70 -14.95 1.33 14.58
CA GLY A 70 -15.70 2.59 14.47
C GLY A 70 -15.22 3.57 13.40
N LYS A 71 -14.27 3.17 12.53
CA LYS A 71 -13.91 3.93 11.34
C LYS A 71 -14.67 3.43 10.13
N GLU A 72 -15.05 4.37 9.27
CA GLU A 72 -15.70 4.09 7.99
C GLU A 72 -14.69 3.60 6.96
N THR A 73 -15.22 2.97 5.91
CA THR A 73 -14.44 2.60 4.72
C THR A 73 -13.88 3.86 4.05
N ALA A 74 -12.59 3.85 3.73
CA ALA A 74 -11.89 5.00 3.16
C ALA A 74 -10.79 4.56 2.20
N MET A 75 -10.57 5.34 1.14
CA MET A 75 -9.46 5.13 0.22
C MET A 75 -8.12 5.27 0.96
N HIS A 76 -7.19 4.36 0.68
CA HIS A 76 -5.86 4.39 1.25
C HIS A 76 -4.89 5.12 0.30
N HIS A 77 -4.61 4.56 -0.89
CA HIS A 77 -3.85 5.23 -1.94
C HIS A 77 -4.08 4.59 -3.32
N CYS A 78 -3.66 5.31 -4.36
CA CYS A 78 -3.41 4.77 -5.70
C CYS A 78 -1.91 4.81 -5.99
N SER A 79 -1.39 3.84 -6.73
CA SER A 79 0.03 3.72 -7.04
C SER A 79 0.33 3.69 -8.53
N PHE A 80 1.45 4.30 -8.92
CA PHE A 80 1.81 4.55 -10.30
C PHE A 80 3.26 4.14 -10.57
N GLU A 81 3.45 3.23 -11.52
CA GLU A 81 4.78 2.68 -11.81
C GLU A 81 5.63 3.71 -12.56
N VAL A 82 6.85 3.93 -12.07
CA VAL A 82 7.89 4.71 -12.73
C VAL A 82 9.01 3.78 -13.21
N ALA A 83 9.83 4.27 -14.15
CA ALA A 83 10.77 3.44 -14.90
C ALA A 83 11.79 2.67 -14.03
N ASP A 84 12.34 3.35 -13.03
CA ASP A 84 13.43 2.86 -12.21
C ASP A 84 13.63 3.74 -10.98
N PHE A 85 14.57 3.33 -10.13
CA PHE A 85 14.91 4.05 -8.91
C PHE A 85 15.42 5.47 -9.16
N ASP A 86 16.22 5.68 -10.22
CA ASP A 86 16.73 7.00 -10.56
C ASP A 86 15.59 7.96 -10.92
N THR A 87 14.62 7.49 -11.72
CA THR A 87 13.41 8.23 -12.06
C THR A 87 12.58 8.57 -10.83
N GLN A 88 12.49 7.64 -9.88
CA GLN A 88 11.79 7.88 -8.62
C GLN A 88 12.46 8.98 -7.80
N LEU A 89 13.78 8.97 -7.66
CA LEU A 89 14.51 10.02 -6.95
C LEU A 89 14.42 11.38 -7.64
N LEU A 90 14.47 11.42 -8.98
CA LEU A 90 14.26 12.65 -9.75
C LEU A 90 12.83 13.20 -9.53
N GLY A 91 11.83 12.33 -9.53
CA GLY A 91 10.44 12.68 -9.24
C GLY A 91 10.29 13.24 -7.82
N HIS A 92 10.88 12.56 -6.84
CA HIS A 92 10.90 12.99 -5.45
C HIS A 92 11.46 14.41 -5.28
N GLN A 93 12.66 14.65 -5.84
CA GLN A 93 13.31 15.96 -5.78
C GLN A 93 12.47 17.05 -6.45
N TRP A 94 11.85 16.73 -7.60
CA TRP A 94 11.00 17.68 -8.31
C TRP A 94 9.75 18.05 -7.50
N LEU A 95 9.07 17.07 -6.92
CA LEU A 95 7.87 17.28 -6.10
C LEU A 95 8.20 18.07 -4.82
N ALA A 96 9.31 17.73 -4.15
CA ALA A 96 9.81 18.46 -2.99
C ALA A 96 10.11 19.92 -3.35
N ALA A 97 10.81 20.19 -4.46
CA ALA A 97 11.14 21.53 -4.91
C ALA A 97 9.89 22.37 -5.29
N LYS A 98 8.77 21.72 -5.60
CA LYS A 98 7.48 22.37 -5.86
C LYS A 98 6.64 22.57 -4.60
N GLY A 99 7.08 22.06 -3.44
CA GLY A 99 6.36 22.17 -2.18
C GLY A 99 5.16 21.24 -2.05
N TYR A 100 5.13 20.12 -2.79
CA TYR A 100 4.15 19.07 -2.52
C TYR A 100 4.42 18.43 -1.16
N GLU A 101 3.37 17.87 -0.55
CA GLU A 101 3.46 17.23 0.76
C GLU A 101 3.92 15.77 0.61
N SER A 102 5.13 15.49 1.08
CA SER A 102 5.63 14.12 1.22
C SER A 102 5.00 13.46 2.44
N ILE A 103 4.45 12.26 2.28
CA ILE A 103 3.82 11.50 3.37
C ILE A 103 4.85 10.66 4.11
N TRP A 104 5.62 9.84 3.37
CA TRP A 104 6.60 8.93 3.96
C TRP A 104 8.02 9.20 3.43
N GLY A 105 8.15 9.43 2.12
CA GLY A 105 9.44 9.54 1.43
C GLY A 105 9.89 8.23 0.81
N VAL A 106 11.10 8.21 0.27
CA VAL A 106 11.59 7.09 -0.55
C VAL A 106 12.07 5.92 0.30
N GLY A 107 11.53 4.73 0.04
CA GLY A 107 11.90 3.49 0.74
C GLY A 107 11.72 2.24 -0.13
N ARG A 108 11.94 1.06 0.46
CA ARG A 108 11.60 -0.24 -0.14
C ARG A 108 10.69 -1.03 0.79
N HIS A 109 9.58 -1.52 0.24
CA HIS A 109 8.67 -2.41 0.96
C HIS A 109 9.28 -3.80 1.18
N ILE A 110 8.91 -4.45 2.28
CA ILE A 110 9.14 -5.90 2.46
C ILE A 110 8.17 -6.68 1.57
N LEU A 111 6.90 -6.26 1.59
CA LEU A 111 5.80 -6.87 0.85
C LEU A 111 5.85 -6.44 -0.61
N GLY A 112 5.98 -7.39 -1.52
CA GLY A 112 6.16 -7.14 -2.96
C GLY A 112 7.43 -6.40 -3.37
N SER A 113 8.39 -6.16 -2.44
CA SER A 113 9.73 -5.60 -2.70
C SER A 113 9.80 -4.23 -3.40
N GLN A 114 8.67 -3.58 -3.68
CA GLN A 114 8.64 -2.35 -4.47
C GLN A 114 9.34 -1.20 -3.75
N ILE A 115 10.07 -0.39 -4.51
CA ILE A 115 10.53 0.92 -4.07
C ILE A 115 9.32 1.85 -4.06
N PHE A 116 9.10 2.58 -2.99
CA PHE A 116 7.93 3.45 -2.82
C PHE A 116 8.33 4.91 -2.61
N ASP A 117 7.44 5.84 -2.98
CA ASP A 117 7.49 7.26 -2.62
C ASP A 117 6.08 7.84 -2.58
N TYR A 118 5.63 8.26 -1.39
CA TYR A 118 4.24 8.66 -1.14
C TYR A 118 4.06 10.17 -1.02
N TRP A 119 3.08 10.70 -1.74
CA TRP A 119 2.76 12.13 -1.81
C TRP A 119 1.28 12.38 -1.61
N ARG A 120 0.95 13.53 -1.02
CA ARG A 120 -0.42 14.05 -1.04
C ARG A 120 -0.67 14.84 -2.32
N ASP A 121 -1.73 14.50 -3.02
CA ASP A 121 -2.21 15.28 -4.16
C ASP A 121 -2.93 16.57 -3.69
N PRO A 122 -3.21 17.53 -4.59
CA PRO A 122 -3.91 18.76 -4.24
C PRO A 122 -5.35 18.59 -3.70
N SER A 123 -5.95 17.41 -3.88
CA SER A 123 -7.29 17.10 -3.37
C SER A 123 -7.28 16.38 -2.00
N GLY A 124 -6.09 16.00 -1.52
CA GLY A 124 -5.86 15.34 -0.24
C GLY A 124 -5.66 13.83 -0.31
N PHE A 125 -5.75 13.24 -1.50
CA PHE A 125 -5.53 11.81 -1.74
C PHE A 125 -4.04 11.47 -1.72
N ILE A 126 -3.73 10.24 -1.34
CA ILE A 126 -2.36 9.73 -1.35
C ILE A 126 -2.09 9.07 -2.71
N ALA A 127 -1.02 9.53 -3.36
CA ALA A 127 -0.47 8.93 -4.57
C ALA A 127 0.91 8.34 -4.24
N GLU A 128 1.14 7.10 -4.65
CA GLU A 128 2.43 6.44 -4.58
C GLU A 128 3.06 6.42 -5.97
N HIS A 129 4.35 6.77 -6.05
CA HIS A 129 5.20 6.35 -7.16
C HIS A 129 5.97 5.11 -6.74
N TYR A 130 5.97 4.08 -7.57
CA TYR A 130 6.72 2.86 -7.27
C TYR A 130 7.54 2.36 -8.45
N ALA A 131 8.56 1.55 -8.15
CA ALA A 131 9.38 0.84 -9.13
C ALA A 131 9.89 -0.49 -8.53
N ASP A 132 10.32 -1.40 -9.40
CA ASP A 132 11.05 -2.63 -9.02
C ASP A 132 10.28 -3.53 -8.03
N GLY A 133 8.99 -3.75 -8.30
CA GLY A 133 8.14 -4.68 -7.54
C GLY A 133 8.27 -6.11 -8.03
N ASP A 134 8.03 -7.06 -7.13
CA ASP A 134 7.98 -8.48 -7.45
C ASP A 134 6.80 -8.81 -8.37
N VAL A 135 6.94 -9.90 -9.12
CA VAL A 135 5.86 -10.49 -9.90
C VAL A 135 5.59 -11.92 -9.41
N VAL A 136 4.33 -12.32 -9.44
CA VAL A 136 3.85 -13.58 -8.84
C VAL A 136 2.95 -14.35 -9.83
N ASN A 137 2.76 -15.64 -9.58
CA ASN A 137 1.86 -16.51 -10.34
C ASN A 137 1.27 -17.60 -9.43
N GLN A 138 0.48 -18.53 -9.98
CA GLN A 138 -0.16 -19.61 -9.22
C GLN A 138 0.81 -20.54 -8.44
N ASP A 139 2.09 -20.57 -8.83
CA ASP A 139 3.11 -21.41 -8.20
C ASP A 139 3.87 -20.64 -7.09
N THR A 140 3.62 -19.33 -6.96
CA THR A 140 4.22 -18.50 -5.91
C THR A 140 3.49 -18.75 -4.59
N PRO A 141 4.18 -19.15 -3.51
CA PRO A 141 3.53 -19.37 -2.21
C PRO A 141 2.97 -18.08 -1.63
N VAL A 142 1.76 -18.16 -1.08
CA VAL A 142 1.17 -17.05 -0.32
C VAL A 142 1.89 -16.92 1.02
N SER A 143 2.42 -15.72 1.31
CA SER A 143 2.98 -15.44 2.63
C SER A 143 1.88 -15.04 3.61
N ARG A 144 2.03 -15.45 4.87
CA ARG A 144 1.21 -14.94 5.97
C ARG A 144 2.09 -14.60 7.16
N GLN A 145 2.14 -13.33 7.55
CA GLN A 145 3.05 -12.83 8.58
C GLN A 145 2.41 -11.83 9.54
N GLU A 146 3.07 -11.57 10.65
CA GLU A 146 2.61 -10.63 11.68
C GLU A 146 2.59 -9.19 11.15
N ALA A 147 1.53 -8.44 11.47
CA ALA A 147 1.46 -7.01 11.20
C ALA A 147 2.32 -6.21 12.19
N GLY A 148 3.08 -5.24 11.70
CA GLY A 148 3.80 -4.31 12.56
C GLY A 148 4.64 -3.30 11.77
N PRO A 149 5.23 -2.29 12.43
CA PRO A 149 6.05 -1.28 11.76
C PRO A 149 7.24 -1.88 10.98
N ASN A 150 7.78 -2.99 11.48
CA ASN A 150 8.91 -3.69 10.87
C ASN A 150 8.48 -4.65 9.75
N SER A 151 7.19 -4.84 9.48
CA SER A 151 6.72 -5.68 8.38
C SER A 151 6.51 -4.92 7.07
N LEU A 152 6.64 -3.59 7.10
CA LEU A 152 6.31 -2.75 5.95
C LEU A 152 7.51 -2.36 5.08
N SER A 153 8.71 -2.14 5.65
CA SER A 153 9.85 -1.61 4.89
C SER A 153 11.19 -2.23 5.26
N VAL A 154 12.01 -2.51 4.24
CA VAL A 154 13.40 -2.96 4.38
C VAL A 154 14.31 -1.79 4.74
N TRP A 155 14.12 -0.66 4.06
CA TRP A 155 14.84 0.58 4.29
C TRP A 155 13.97 1.78 3.88
N GLY A 156 14.28 2.95 4.42
CA GLY A 156 13.53 4.19 4.20
C GLY A 156 13.43 5.00 5.49
N PRO A 157 12.75 6.16 5.45
CA PRO A 157 12.39 6.90 6.66
C PRO A 157 11.47 6.06 7.57
N PRO A 158 11.39 6.38 8.88
CA PRO A 158 10.42 5.74 9.78
C PRO A 158 8.99 5.87 9.25
N VAL A 159 8.18 4.82 9.44
CA VAL A 159 6.76 4.81 9.05
C VAL A 159 6.03 5.97 9.75
N PRO A 160 5.35 6.88 9.02
CA PRO A 160 4.54 7.94 9.61
C PRO A 160 3.34 7.34 10.35
N ALA A 161 2.98 7.91 11.50
CA ALA A 161 1.81 7.45 12.27
C ALA A 161 0.52 7.49 11.45
N GLU A 162 0.37 8.50 10.59
CA GLU A 162 -0.80 8.70 9.73
C GLU A 162 -0.92 7.69 8.58
N PHE A 163 0.15 6.98 8.24
CA PHE A 163 0.17 6.09 7.08
C PHE A 163 -0.65 4.81 7.31
N GLY A 164 -0.63 4.24 8.52
CA GLY A 164 -1.33 2.99 8.86
C GLY A 164 -2.84 3.10 9.07
N GLY A 165 -3.48 4.22 8.69
CA GLY A 165 -4.94 4.38 8.80
C GLY A 165 -5.46 5.04 10.09
N THR A 166 -4.61 5.69 10.90
CA THR A 166 -5.12 6.66 11.90
C THR A 166 -5.36 8.01 11.21
N GLY A 167 -6.44 8.11 10.44
CA GLY A 167 -6.82 9.35 9.77
C GLY A 167 -6.95 10.52 10.74
N HIS A 168 -6.27 11.62 10.40
CA HIS A 168 -6.51 13.02 10.77
C HIS A 168 -6.70 13.34 12.27
N GLN A 169 -5.62 13.74 12.96
CA GLN A 169 -5.76 14.77 13.99
C GLN A 169 -5.68 16.12 13.29
N GLY A 170 -6.81 16.85 13.29
CA GLY A 170 -6.82 18.23 12.83
C GLY A 170 -5.72 19.02 13.55
N SER A 171 -5.00 19.84 12.79
CA SER A 171 -4.02 20.77 13.33
C SER A 171 -4.71 21.77 14.27
N THR A 172 -4.75 21.48 15.56
CA THR A 172 -4.92 22.51 16.59
C THR A 172 -3.55 23.14 16.84
N GLY A 173 -3.09 23.91 15.86
CA GLY A 173 -1.95 24.81 16.01
C GLY A 173 -2.46 26.23 16.23
N SER A 174 -2.81 26.57 17.47
CA SER A 174 -2.94 27.97 17.89
C SER A 174 -1.55 28.62 17.80
N LEU A 175 -1.38 29.57 16.88
CA LEU A 175 -0.24 30.47 16.91
C LEU A 175 -0.55 31.59 17.91
N ASN A 176 0.21 31.58 19.01
CA ASN A 176 0.62 32.80 19.72
C ASN A 176 1.75 33.47 18.95
#